data_AF-A0A8H5N7Q7-F1
#
_entry.id   AF-A0A8H5N7Q7-F1
#
_cell.length_a   1.000
_cell.length_b   1.000
_cell.length_c   1.000
_cell.angle_alpha   90.00
_cell.angle_beta   90.00
_cell.angle_gamma   90.00
#
_symmetry.space_group_name_H-M   'P 1'
#
loop_
_entity.id
_entity.type
_entity.pdbx_description
1 polymer ?
#
loop_
_entity_poly.entity_id
_entity_poly.type
_entity_poly.pdbx_seq_one_letter_code
_entity_poly.pdbx_strand_id
1 'polypeptide(L)'
;MAAKLRSKRCQEQTSVKQWLIDNQLGICLGILAPLLIAQCNGLTRPLTAKLTSLSYRDEFTGEYGVGFDDNYLVAVLIVVLTGLRDATMRFVLDPLAAAWRLGRARSMRFKEQAWMVVYYATCWSVGTYIYASSSYWLDLQAMWTNWPNREISGLMKIYMLAQLAFWLQQMIVINIEKRRKDHWQMLSHHVVTIALVYCSYRYGLTRVGNVVLILMDLNDLVFSIAKCLKYMKLQSLCDFMFGAFVVSWVLCRHTAFPMVCWSVYAHSLAITGPNCFVGSGENIIGPQEVPADSYFYLLEPLIYTNGRICYDYTIKTLFLSGLLFLEALMLVWFVMIVKLVIRVLRGGNAEDTRSDNEEEEYEEDLPIKVEVDAEKLQFPKKYPSGGRGTTSVFQSARVTNISKDRKGCLDRIGCEQRISR
;
A
#
# COMPACT_ATOMS: atom_id res chain seq x y z
N MET A 1 33.68 -16.05 13.35
CA MET A 1 33.66 -14.94 12.36
C MET A 1 32.27 -14.72 11.75
N ALA A 2 31.70 -15.71 11.04
CA ALA A 2 30.43 -15.57 10.29
C ALA A 2 29.25 -14.92 11.05
N ALA A 3 29.00 -15.29 12.31
CA ALA A 3 27.91 -14.69 13.11
C ALA A 3 28.05 -13.16 13.27
N LYS A 4 29.28 -12.65 13.43
CA LYS A 4 29.55 -11.21 13.58
C LYS A 4 29.40 -10.44 12.27
N LEU A 5 29.65 -11.10 11.12
CA LEU A 5 29.36 -10.58 9.78
C LEU A 5 27.84 -10.59 9.50
N ARG A 6 27.12 -11.66 9.88
CA ARG A 6 25.66 -11.75 9.76
C ARG A 6 24.95 -10.69 10.61
N SER A 7 25.43 -10.46 11.85
CA SER A 7 24.97 -9.39 12.73
C SER A 7 25.18 -8.01 12.11
N LYS A 8 26.41 -7.68 11.65
CA LYS A 8 26.67 -6.40 10.96
C LYS A 8 25.77 -6.20 9.73
N ARG A 9 25.67 -7.19 8.83
CA ARG A 9 24.83 -7.09 7.63
C ARG A 9 23.35 -6.91 7.98
N CYS A 10 22.87 -7.51 9.06
CA CYS A 10 21.49 -7.32 9.53
C CYS A 10 21.27 -5.88 10.02
N GLN A 11 22.19 -5.36 10.84
CA GLN A 11 22.14 -3.99 11.38
C GLN A 11 22.29 -2.90 10.30
N GLU A 12 23.06 -3.19 9.26
CA GLU A 12 23.22 -2.36 8.07
C GLU A 12 21.95 -2.37 7.20
N GLN A 13 21.32 -3.54 7.01
CA GLN A 13 20.04 -3.67 6.31
C GLN A 13 18.87 -2.99 7.04
N THR A 14 18.81 -3.05 8.37
CA THR A 14 17.79 -2.31 9.13
C THR A 14 18.03 -0.80 9.04
N SER A 15 19.28 -0.35 9.10
CA SER A 15 19.63 1.07 8.93
C SER A 15 19.19 1.62 7.56
N VAL A 16 19.43 0.89 6.47
CA VAL A 16 18.99 1.30 5.12
C VAL A 16 17.46 1.26 4.97
N LYS A 17 16.78 0.23 5.50
CA LYS A 17 15.31 0.18 5.51
C LYS A 17 14.70 1.36 6.27
N GLN A 18 15.22 1.67 7.45
CA GLN A 18 14.74 2.77 8.28
C GLN A 18 14.97 4.12 7.59
N TRP A 19 16.16 4.36 7.03
CA TRP A 19 16.45 5.58 6.25
C TRP A 19 15.50 5.76 5.07
N LEU A 20 15.18 4.68 4.33
CA LEU A 20 14.22 4.72 3.23
C LEU A 20 12.81 5.11 3.71
N ILE A 21 12.37 4.59 4.87
CA ILE A 21 11.08 4.93 5.48
C ILE A 21 11.04 6.40 5.92
N ASP A 22 12.08 6.87 6.61
CA ASP A 22 12.14 8.23 7.14
C ASP A 22 12.19 9.30 6.04
N ASN A 23 12.68 8.95 4.84
CA ASN A 23 12.88 9.86 3.71
C ASN A 23 11.90 9.67 2.52
N GLN A 24 10.84 8.85 2.65
CA GLN A 24 9.93 8.51 1.53
C GLN A 24 9.42 9.75 0.77
N LEU A 25 8.83 10.74 1.45
CA LEU A 25 8.35 11.97 0.84
C LEU A 25 9.47 12.75 0.13
N GLY A 26 10.66 12.84 0.71
CA GLY A 26 11.81 13.53 0.11
C GLY A 26 12.26 12.87 -1.20
N ILE A 27 12.32 11.54 -1.22
CA ILE A 27 12.65 10.75 -2.42
C ILE A 27 11.56 10.92 -3.49
N CYS A 28 10.28 10.86 -3.11
CA CYS A 28 9.17 11.03 -4.04
C CYS A 28 9.13 12.45 -4.64
N LEU A 29 9.33 13.49 -3.82
CA LEU A 29 9.45 14.87 -4.29
C LEU A 29 10.66 15.07 -5.22
N GLY A 30 11.81 14.45 -4.92
CA GLY A 30 12.99 14.48 -5.77
C GLY A 30 12.78 13.87 -7.16
N ILE A 31 11.90 12.87 -7.28
CA ILE A 31 11.52 12.24 -8.55
C ILE A 31 10.42 13.04 -9.28
N LEU A 32 9.43 13.57 -8.54
CA LEU A 32 8.27 14.24 -9.12
C LEU A 32 8.51 15.71 -9.48
N ALA A 33 9.33 16.44 -8.72
CA ALA A 33 9.57 17.87 -8.99
C ALA A 33 10.18 18.14 -10.38
N PRO A 34 11.16 17.36 -10.90
CA PRO A 34 11.63 17.50 -12.28
C PRO A 34 10.53 17.27 -13.32
N LEU A 35 9.60 16.34 -13.09
CA LEU A 35 8.48 16.07 -14.00
C LEU A 35 7.45 17.21 -13.99
N LEU A 36 7.16 17.79 -12.83
CA LEU A 36 6.29 18.96 -12.69
C LEU A 36 6.91 20.19 -13.38
N ILE A 37 8.21 20.45 -13.18
CA ILE A 37 8.95 21.52 -13.87
C ILE A 37 8.94 21.29 -15.39
N ALA A 38 9.12 20.05 -15.85
CA ALA A 38 9.07 19.70 -17.26
C ALA A 38 7.69 19.93 -17.90
N GLN A 39 6.59 19.75 -17.15
CA GLN A 39 5.23 20.07 -17.62
C GLN A 39 4.96 21.58 -17.69
N CYS A 40 5.58 22.40 -16.83
CA CYS A 40 5.45 23.86 -16.86
C CYS A 40 6.11 24.53 -18.07
N ASN A 41 6.99 23.84 -18.80
CA ASN A 41 7.69 24.36 -19.98
C ASN A 41 7.20 23.65 -21.25
N GLY A 42 6.67 24.41 -22.20
CA GLY A 42 6.11 23.90 -23.47
C GLY A 42 7.07 23.05 -24.31
N LEU A 43 8.39 23.24 -24.17
CA LEU A 43 9.40 22.45 -24.88
C LEU A 43 9.55 21.02 -24.29
N THR A 44 9.45 20.88 -22.97
CA THR A 44 9.63 19.61 -22.25
C THR A 44 8.33 18.89 -21.90
N ARG A 45 7.20 19.60 -21.99
CA ARG A 45 5.85 19.06 -21.83
C ARG A 45 5.54 17.88 -22.76
N PRO A 46 5.79 17.92 -24.10
CA PRO A 46 5.53 16.77 -24.97
C PRO A 46 6.46 15.58 -24.65
N LEU A 47 7.72 15.83 -24.29
CA LEU A 47 8.70 14.81 -23.91
C LEU A 47 8.30 14.04 -22.64
N THR A 48 7.52 14.66 -21.75
CA THR A 48 7.08 14.07 -20.47
C THR A 48 5.58 13.71 -20.45
N ALA A 49 4.86 13.86 -21.56
CA ALA A 49 3.42 13.59 -21.65
C ALA A 49 3.08 12.13 -21.27
N LYS A 50 3.81 11.13 -21.79
CA LYS A 50 3.60 9.70 -21.47
C LYS A 50 3.70 9.36 -19.97
N LEU A 51 4.37 10.19 -19.19
CA LEU A 51 4.57 10.03 -17.74
C LEU A 51 3.50 10.74 -16.91
N THR A 52 2.70 11.63 -17.52
CA THR A 52 1.86 12.61 -16.79
C THR A 52 0.43 12.72 -17.30
N SER A 53 0.12 12.23 -18.50
CA SER A 53 -1.24 12.18 -19.06
C SER A 53 -1.62 10.77 -19.51
N LEU A 54 -2.94 10.53 -19.62
CA LEU A 54 -3.47 9.29 -20.20
C LEU A 54 -3.05 9.19 -21.68
N SER A 55 -2.41 8.07 -22.04
CA SER A 55 -1.99 7.81 -23.43
C SER A 55 -3.15 7.35 -24.31
N TYR A 56 -2.98 7.42 -25.63
CA TYR A 56 -3.92 6.91 -26.65
C TYR A 56 -5.33 7.51 -26.58
N ARG A 57 -5.45 8.82 -26.34
CA ARG A 57 -6.73 9.53 -26.51
C ARG A 57 -7.13 9.53 -27.99
N ASP A 58 -8.36 9.15 -28.28
CA ASP A 58 -8.98 9.36 -29.59
C ASP A 58 -9.64 10.75 -29.64
N GLU A 59 -9.58 11.42 -30.79
CA GLU A 59 -10.12 12.79 -30.95
C GLU A 59 -11.59 12.83 -31.40
N PHE A 60 -12.12 11.72 -31.94
CA PHE A 60 -13.50 11.58 -32.41
C PHE A 60 -14.41 11.03 -31.30
N THR A 61 -14.01 9.93 -30.66
CA THR A 61 -14.77 9.32 -29.53
C THR A 61 -14.53 10.07 -28.23
N GLY A 62 -13.36 10.68 -28.07
CA GLY A 62 -12.91 11.29 -26.82
C GLY A 62 -12.52 10.29 -25.73
N GLU A 63 -12.63 8.99 -26.02
CA GLU A 63 -12.21 7.89 -25.14
C GLU A 63 -10.69 7.63 -25.27
N TYR A 64 -10.20 6.59 -24.60
CA TYR A 64 -8.79 6.25 -24.56
C TYR A 64 -8.56 4.77 -24.86
N GLY A 65 -7.72 4.49 -25.86
CA GLY A 65 -7.23 3.14 -26.16
C GLY A 65 -6.34 2.57 -25.06
N VAL A 66 -6.29 1.24 -24.95
CA VAL A 66 -5.44 0.52 -23.99
C VAL A 66 -4.10 0.11 -24.63
N GLY A 67 -2.96 0.46 -24.02
CA GLY A 67 -1.66 0.14 -24.63
C GLY A 67 -0.44 0.18 -23.69
N PHE A 68 0.76 -0.01 -24.25
CA PHE A 68 1.98 -0.19 -23.45
C PHE A 68 2.53 1.08 -22.81
N ASP A 69 2.29 2.25 -23.41
CA ASP A 69 2.73 3.52 -22.84
C ASP A 69 2.04 3.86 -21.51
N ASP A 70 0.90 3.24 -21.20
CA ASP A 70 0.20 3.41 -19.93
C ASP A 70 1.06 2.93 -18.73
N ASN A 71 2.01 2.03 -18.95
CA ASN A 71 2.97 1.57 -17.94
C ASN A 71 3.88 2.71 -17.42
N TYR A 72 4.15 3.74 -18.24
CA TYR A 72 4.92 4.90 -17.80
C TYR A 72 4.13 5.75 -16.78
N LEU A 73 2.83 5.92 -17.00
CA LEU A 73 1.95 6.59 -16.04
C LEU A 73 1.78 5.77 -14.76
N VAL A 74 1.66 4.44 -14.84
CA VAL A 74 1.61 3.54 -13.67
C VAL A 74 2.87 3.67 -12.81
N ALA A 75 4.05 3.76 -13.43
CA ALA A 75 5.31 3.97 -12.71
C ALA A 75 5.32 5.30 -11.94
N VAL A 76 4.80 6.39 -12.52
CA VAL A 76 4.66 7.68 -11.83
C VAL A 76 3.60 7.61 -10.73
N LEU A 77 2.47 6.93 -10.97
CA LEU A 77 1.41 6.75 -9.97
C LEU A 77 1.91 5.98 -8.73
N ILE A 78 2.83 5.02 -8.86
CA ILE A 78 3.47 4.35 -7.71
C ILE A 78 4.24 5.35 -6.83
N VAL A 79 4.97 6.29 -7.45
CA VAL A 79 5.72 7.34 -6.74
C VAL A 79 4.77 8.36 -6.11
N VAL A 80 3.72 8.77 -6.83
CA VAL A 80 2.68 9.67 -6.32
C VAL A 80 1.95 9.05 -5.12
N LEU A 81 1.52 7.78 -5.20
CA LEU A 81 0.85 7.08 -4.11
C LEU A 81 1.77 6.89 -2.89
N THR A 82 3.07 6.64 -3.11
CA THR A 82 4.05 6.54 -2.01
C THR A 82 4.27 7.90 -1.32
N GLY A 83 4.39 8.98 -2.10
CA GLY A 83 4.49 10.35 -1.57
C GLY A 83 3.22 10.80 -0.85
N LEU A 84 2.03 10.49 -1.40
CA LEU A 84 0.73 10.78 -0.78
C LEU A 84 0.53 9.99 0.52
N ARG A 85 0.96 8.72 0.59
CA ARG A 85 0.94 7.93 1.84
C ARG A 85 1.70 8.63 2.94
N ASP A 86 2.98 8.94 2.68
CA ASP A 86 3.87 9.54 3.68
C ASP A 86 3.43 10.97 4.05
N ALA A 87 3.01 11.78 3.09
CA ALA A 87 2.45 13.11 3.34
C ALA A 87 1.15 13.06 4.17
N THR A 88 0.22 12.15 3.86
CA THR A 88 -1.04 11.99 4.61
C THR A 88 -0.76 11.52 6.03
N MET A 89 0.17 10.57 6.20
CA MET A 89 0.60 10.11 7.52
C MET A 89 1.21 11.26 8.35
N ARG A 90 2.13 12.06 7.78
CA ARG A 90 2.84 13.15 8.50
C ARG A 90 2.00 14.41 8.76
N PHE A 91 1.17 14.83 7.81
CA PHE A 91 0.50 16.14 7.86
C PHE A 91 -0.98 16.07 8.26
N VAL A 92 -1.64 14.92 8.13
CA VAL A 92 -3.07 14.76 8.45
C VAL A 92 -3.27 13.79 9.61
N LEU A 93 -2.63 12.62 9.57
CA LEU A 93 -2.91 11.55 10.52
C LEU A 93 -2.07 11.63 11.81
N ASP A 94 -0.84 12.15 11.77
CA ASP A 94 -0.04 12.48 12.97
C ASP A 94 -0.71 13.53 13.88
N PRO A 95 -1.15 14.71 13.40
CA PRO A 95 -1.85 15.67 14.27
C PRO A 95 -3.19 15.12 14.79
N LEU A 96 -3.90 14.29 14.02
CA LEU A 96 -5.11 13.60 14.47
C LEU A 96 -4.81 12.58 15.59
N ALA A 97 -3.75 11.77 15.44
CA ALA A 97 -3.31 10.82 16.45
C ALA A 97 -2.80 11.51 17.73
N ALA A 98 -2.15 12.67 17.59
CA ALA A 98 -1.72 13.51 18.71
C ALA A 98 -2.91 14.15 19.44
N ALA A 99 -3.92 14.66 18.73
CA ALA A 99 -5.16 15.15 19.31
C ALA A 99 -5.90 14.05 20.10
N TRP A 100 -5.91 12.82 19.57
CA TRP A 100 -6.46 11.63 20.25
C TRP A 100 -5.51 11.01 21.30
N ARG A 101 -4.36 11.64 21.56
CA ARG A 101 -3.35 11.24 22.57
C ARG A 101 -2.90 9.77 22.44
N LEU A 102 -2.73 9.29 21.20
CA LEU A 102 -2.23 7.93 20.94
C LEU A 102 -0.75 7.81 21.30
N GLY A 103 -0.38 6.72 21.99
CA GLY A 103 1.02 6.38 22.24
C GLY A 103 1.74 5.98 20.94
N ARG A 104 3.06 6.18 20.87
CA ARG A 104 3.88 6.09 19.64
C ARG A 104 3.60 4.85 18.78
N ALA A 105 3.56 3.66 19.38
CA ALA A 105 3.26 2.40 18.70
C ALA A 105 1.86 2.38 18.05
N ARG A 106 0.81 2.60 18.85
CA ARG A 106 -0.59 2.64 18.38
C ARG A 106 -0.86 3.81 17.42
N SER A 107 -0.13 4.92 17.53
CA SER A 107 -0.16 6.00 16.55
C SER A 107 0.32 5.52 15.18
N MET A 108 1.47 4.84 15.10
CA MET A 108 1.97 4.31 13.82
C MET A 108 0.97 3.35 13.16
N ARG A 109 0.44 2.38 13.93
CA ARG A 109 -0.57 1.42 13.44
C ARG A 109 -1.88 2.10 13.02
N PHE A 110 -2.33 3.10 13.77
CA PHE A 110 -3.49 3.92 13.40
C PHE A 110 -3.26 4.65 12.06
N LYS A 111 -2.09 5.28 11.86
CA LYS A 111 -1.76 5.98 10.61
C LYS A 111 -1.66 5.03 9.42
N GLU A 112 -1.07 3.85 9.60
CA GLU A 112 -0.99 2.80 8.58
C GLU A 112 -2.38 2.36 8.11
N GLN A 113 -3.32 2.12 9.03
CA GLN A 113 -4.70 1.74 8.66
C GLN A 113 -5.53 2.92 8.16
N ALA A 114 -5.38 4.12 8.71
CA ALA A 114 -6.13 5.29 8.28
C ALA A 114 -5.73 5.74 6.85
N TRP A 115 -4.49 5.51 6.42
CA TRP A 115 -4.12 5.64 5.00
C TRP A 115 -4.93 4.69 4.11
N MET A 116 -5.08 3.42 4.51
CA MET A 116 -5.90 2.45 3.77
C MET A 116 -7.36 2.91 3.70
N VAL A 117 -7.93 3.43 4.80
CA VAL A 117 -9.28 4.01 4.80
C VAL A 117 -9.41 5.15 3.78
N VAL A 118 -8.46 6.08 3.72
CA VAL A 118 -8.46 7.19 2.73
C VAL A 118 -8.38 6.66 1.30
N TYR A 119 -7.50 5.69 1.03
CA TYR A 119 -7.36 5.10 -0.30
C TYR A 119 -8.63 4.35 -0.73
N TYR A 120 -9.04 3.33 0.04
CA TYR A 120 -10.16 2.48 -0.32
C TYR A 120 -11.50 3.24 -0.32
N ALA A 121 -11.71 4.24 0.56
CA ALA A 121 -12.92 5.07 0.48
C ALA A 121 -12.98 5.85 -0.84
N THR A 122 -11.84 6.34 -1.34
CA THR A 122 -11.75 7.04 -2.62
C THR A 122 -11.97 6.08 -3.79
N CYS A 123 -11.22 4.98 -3.86
CA CYS A 123 -11.27 4.04 -4.97
C CYS A 123 -12.58 3.24 -5.02
N TRP A 124 -13.12 2.81 -3.88
CA TRP A 124 -14.43 2.15 -3.84
C TRP A 124 -15.55 3.08 -4.30
N SER A 125 -15.53 4.36 -3.91
CA SER A 125 -16.53 5.35 -4.35
C SER A 125 -16.46 5.59 -5.86
N VAL A 126 -15.25 5.75 -6.42
CA VAL A 126 -15.04 5.95 -7.86
C VAL A 126 -15.44 4.70 -8.66
N GLY A 127 -15.01 3.51 -8.25
CA GLY A 127 -15.39 2.24 -8.89
C GLY A 127 -16.90 2.03 -8.86
N THR A 128 -17.53 2.22 -7.69
CA THR A 128 -18.99 2.10 -7.53
C THR A 128 -19.75 3.11 -8.38
N TYR A 129 -19.26 4.34 -8.53
CA TYR A 129 -19.82 5.32 -9.47
C TYR A 129 -19.72 4.87 -10.93
N ILE A 130 -18.55 4.36 -11.37
CA ILE A 130 -18.36 3.82 -12.73
C ILE A 130 -19.31 2.64 -12.97
N TYR A 131 -19.49 1.76 -11.98
CA TYR A 131 -20.39 0.61 -12.07
C TYR A 131 -21.87 1.03 -12.10
N ALA A 132 -22.30 1.94 -11.23
CA ALA A 132 -23.69 2.43 -11.15
C ALA A 132 -24.11 3.30 -12.35
N SER A 133 -23.15 3.90 -13.06
CA SER A 133 -23.39 4.63 -14.32
C SER A 133 -23.22 3.77 -15.58
N SER A 134 -22.95 2.46 -15.44
CA SER A 134 -22.70 1.56 -16.56
C SER A 134 -23.91 0.72 -16.98
N SER A 135 -23.90 0.27 -18.24
CA SER A 135 -24.87 -0.68 -18.79
C SER A 135 -24.81 -2.09 -18.20
N TYR A 136 -23.86 -2.38 -17.30
CA TYR A 136 -23.73 -3.69 -16.64
C TYR A 136 -24.01 -3.64 -15.13
N TRP A 137 -24.62 -2.55 -14.63
CA TRP A 137 -25.09 -2.46 -13.24
C TRP A 137 -26.06 -3.59 -12.89
N LEU A 138 -25.66 -4.46 -11.96
CA LEU A 138 -26.38 -5.67 -11.53
C LEU A 138 -26.65 -6.71 -12.64
N ASP A 139 -26.11 -6.53 -13.86
CA ASP A 139 -26.21 -7.48 -14.97
C ASP A 139 -24.85 -8.14 -15.25
N LEU A 140 -24.75 -9.41 -14.83
CA LEU A 140 -23.55 -10.22 -15.00
C LEU A 140 -23.30 -10.63 -16.47
N GLN A 141 -24.32 -10.65 -17.32
CA GLN A 141 -24.18 -10.96 -18.76
C GLN A 141 -23.70 -9.72 -19.53
N ALA A 142 -24.24 -8.54 -19.22
CA ALA A 142 -23.86 -7.27 -19.83
C ALA A 142 -22.35 -6.94 -19.68
N MET A 143 -21.67 -7.49 -18.67
CA MET A 143 -20.20 -7.41 -18.51
C MET A 143 -19.41 -7.93 -19.73
N TRP A 144 -19.99 -8.84 -20.53
CA TRP A 144 -19.33 -9.49 -21.67
C TRP A 144 -19.73 -8.90 -23.03
N THR A 145 -20.72 -8.00 -23.06
CA THR A 145 -21.18 -7.37 -24.30
C THR A 145 -20.15 -6.39 -24.87
N ASN A 146 -20.15 -6.24 -26.20
CA ASN A 146 -19.27 -5.37 -26.97
C ASN A 146 -17.76 -5.62 -26.72
N TRP A 147 -17.39 -6.83 -26.29
CA TRP A 147 -15.98 -7.21 -26.25
C TRP A 147 -15.46 -7.41 -27.69
N PRO A 148 -14.24 -6.94 -28.04
CA PRO A 148 -13.27 -6.26 -27.20
C PRO A 148 -13.52 -4.75 -27.06
N ASN A 149 -13.78 -4.29 -25.84
CA ASN A 149 -13.79 -2.85 -25.51
C ASN A 149 -12.33 -2.36 -25.47
N ARG A 150 -11.73 -2.04 -26.63
CA ARG A 150 -10.33 -1.57 -26.74
C ARG A 150 -10.16 -0.10 -26.37
N GLU A 151 -11.22 0.68 -26.51
CA GLU A 151 -11.35 2.04 -25.97
C GLU A 151 -12.21 2.00 -24.70
N ILE A 152 -11.90 2.91 -23.80
CA ILE A 152 -12.58 3.10 -22.51
C ILE A 152 -12.57 4.58 -22.10
N SER A 153 -13.59 4.99 -21.36
CA SER A 153 -13.65 6.34 -20.80
C SER A 153 -12.44 6.66 -19.93
N GLY A 154 -12.00 7.92 -19.95
CA GLY A 154 -10.82 8.36 -19.19
C GLY A 154 -10.92 8.08 -17.68
N LEU A 155 -12.14 8.06 -17.13
CA LEU A 155 -12.39 7.72 -15.73
C LEU A 155 -12.18 6.23 -15.43
N MET A 156 -12.68 5.33 -16.29
CA MET A 156 -12.38 3.90 -16.20
C MET A 156 -10.88 3.64 -16.35
N LYS A 157 -10.23 4.34 -17.29
CA LYS A 157 -8.79 4.20 -17.54
C LYS A 157 -7.95 4.61 -16.32
N ILE A 158 -8.15 5.82 -15.78
CA ILE A 158 -7.38 6.26 -14.61
C ILE A 158 -7.68 5.41 -13.36
N TYR A 159 -8.91 4.91 -13.20
CA TYR A 159 -9.28 3.98 -12.13
C TYR A 159 -8.47 2.67 -12.21
N MET A 160 -8.49 1.99 -13.37
CA MET A 160 -7.75 0.73 -13.56
C MET A 160 -6.23 0.92 -13.39
N LEU A 161 -5.66 2.02 -13.90
CA LEU A 161 -4.23 2.31 -13.77
C LEU A 161 -3.83 2.70 -12.33
N ALA A 162 -4.67 3.44 -11.61
CA ALA A 162 -4.43 3.80 -10.20
C ALA A 162 -4.56 2.59 -9.26
N GLN A 163 -5.47 1.67 -9.54
CA GLN A 163 -5.58 0.39 -8.85
C GLN A 163 -4.33 -0.47 -9.08
N LEU A 164 -3.92 -0.65 -10.35
CA LEU A 164 -2.70 -1.38 -10.68
C LEU A 164 -1.46 -0.78 -10.00
N ALA A 165 -1.34 0.56 -10.01
CA ALA A 165 -0.25 1.28 -9.34
C ALA A 165 -0.26 1.06 -7.82
N PHE A 166 -1.43 1.05 -7.16
CA PHE A 166 -1.54 0.77 -5.74
C PHE A 166 -1.16 -0.68 -5.41
N TRP A 167 -1.67 -1.67 -6.15
CA TRP A 167 -1.33 -3.08 -5.90
C TRP A 167 0.18 -3.35 -6.11
N LEU A 168 0.81 -2.71 -7.11
CA LEU A 168 2.27 -2.71 -7.29
C LEU A 168 3.01 -1.98 -6.15
N GLN A 169 2.47 -0.87 -5.64
CA GLN A 169 3.04 -0.13 -4.50
C GLN A 169 2.98 -0.97 -3.22
N GLN A 170 1.87 -1.67 -2.96
CA GLN A 170 1.73 -2.57 -1.81
C GLN A 170 2.63 -3.80 -1.89
N MET A 171 2.92 -4.30 -3.11
CA MET A 171 3.94 -5.35 -3.33
C MET A 171 5.34 -4.91 -2.87
N ILE A 172 5.67 -3.61 -2.97
CA ILE A 172 6.91 -3.07 -2.40
C ILE A 172 6.79 -2.98 -0.87
N VAL A 173 5.68 -2.46 -0.35
CA VAL A 173 5.43 -2.30 1.10
C VAL A 173 5.54 -3.62 1.85
N ILE A 174 4.90 -4.70 1.39
CA ILE A 174 4.90 -6.02 2.08
C ILE A 174 6.30 -6.68 2.17
N ASN A 175 7.26 -6.22 1.37
CA ASN A 175 8.67 -6.66 1.43
C ASN A 175 9.55 -5.71 2.28
N ILE A 176 9.11 -4.47 2.52
CA ILE A 176 9.73 -3.53 3.46
C ILE A 176 9.28 -3.83 4.90
N GLU A 177 7.98 -4.03 5.12
CA GLU A 177 7.37 -4.35 6.43
C GLU A 177 7.84 -5.69 7.02
N LYS A 178 7.59 -5.90 8.32
CA LYS A 178 7.90 -7.17 9.00
C LYS A 178 6.96 -8.28 8.49
N ARG A 179 7.53 -9.42 8.10
CA ARG A 179 6.78 -10.58 7.58
C ARG A 179 5.90 -11.17 8.68
N ARG A 180 4.57 -11.10 8.51
CA ARG A 180 3.56 -11.73 9.38
C ARG A 180 3.38 -13.22 9.06
N LYS A 181 2.62 -13.94 9.92
CA LYS A 181 2.40 -15.39 9.84
C LYS A 181 1.75 -15.86 8.50
N ASP A 182 1.04 -14.95 7.82
CA ASP A 182 0.35 -15.15 6.54
C ASP A 182 1.11 -14.59 5.32
N HIS A 183 2.37 -14.16 5.48
CA HIS A 183 3.07 -13.39 4.47
C HIS A 183 3.15 -14.08 3.09
N TRP A 184 3.27 -15.42 3.04
CA TRP A 184 3.30 -16.13 1.76
C TRP A 184 1.93 -16.17 1.07
N GLN A 185 0.84 -16.34 1.83
CA GLN A 185 -0.52 -16.27 1.31
C GLN A 185 -0.83 -14.87 0.76
N MET A 186 -0.47 -13.82 1.50
CA MET A 186 -0.59 -12.44 1.05
C MET A 186 0.29 -12.16 -0.18
N LEU A 187 1.54 -12.63 -0.21
CA LEU A 187 2.43 -12.44 -1.36
C LEU A 187 1.88 -13.11 -2.62
N SER A 188 1.41 -14.36 -2.52
CA SER A 188 0.76 -15.06 -3.63
C SER A 188 -0.53 -14.35 -4.08
N HIS A 189 -1.33 -13.82 -3.15
CA HIS A 189 -2.47 -12.97 -3.47
C HIS A 189 -2.04 -11.73 -4.26
N HIS A 190 -1.07 -10.95 -3.77
CA HIS A 190 -0.61 -9.74 -4.47
C HIS A 190 -0.10 -10.06 -5.89
N VAL A 191 0.65 -11.16 -6.09
CA VAL A 191 1.10 -11.58 -7.45
C VAL A 191 -0.10 -11.87 -8.36
N VAL A 192 -1.08 -12.64 -7.91
CA VAL A 192 -2.24 -13.03 -8.73
C VAL A 192 -3.19 -11.85 -8.96
N THR A 193 -3.44 -11.00 -7.96
CA THR A 193 -4.25 -9.79 -8.08
C THR A 193 -3.63 -8.81 -9.08
N ILE A 194 -2.31 -8.54 -9.02
CA ILE A 194 -1.61 -7.69 -10.00
C ILE A 194 -1.73 -8.27 -11.41
N ALA A 195 -1.53 -9.58 -11.57
CA ALA A 195 -1.65 -10.24 -12.86
C ALA A 195 -3.09 -10.16 -13.43
N LEU A 196 -4.11 -10.39 -12.59
CA LEU A 196 -5.51 -10.27 -13.00
C LEU A 196 -5.91 -8.83 -13.35
N VAL A 197 -5.46 -7.83 -12.59
CA VAL A 197 -5.72 -6.41 -12.90
C VAL A 197 -5.04 -6.02 -14.23
N TYR A 198 -3.75 -6.34 -14.41
CA TYR A 198 -3.04 -6.04 -15.65
C TYR A 198 -3.65 -6.76 -16.86
N CYS A 199 -3.91 -8.07 -16.76
CA CYS A 199 -4.53 -8.82 -17.84
C CYS A 199 -5.97 -8.35 -18.12
N SER A 200 -6.80 -8.07 -17.11
CA SER A 200 -8.17 -7.59 -17.35
C SER A 200 -8.19 -6.23 -18.05
N TYR A 201 -7.23 -5.35 -17.76
CA TYR A 201 -7.00 -4.11 -18.50
C TYR A 201 -6.60 -4.40 -19.95
N ARG A 202 -5.50 -5.14 -20.16
CA ARG A 202 -4.93 -5.41 -21.50
C ARG A 202 -5.80 -6.28 -22.42
N TYR A 203 -6.67 -7.11 -21.86
CA TYR A 203 -7.64 -7.93 -22.61
C TYR A 203 -9.04 -7.28 -22.76
N GLY A 204 -9.21 -6.00 -22.44
CA GLY A 204 -10.51 -5.32 -22.60
C GLY A 204 -11.63 -5.89 -21.71
N LEU A 205 -11.26 -6.57 -20.62
CA LEU A 205 -12.15 -7.15 -19.61
C LEU A 205 -12.39 -6.17 -18.44
N THR A 206 -12.29 -4.87 -18.71
CA THR A 206 -12.35 -3.79 -17.72
C THR A 206 -13.68 -3.75 -16.97
N ARG A 207 -14.79 -4.15 -17.61
CA ARG A 207 -16.13 -4.24 -16.98
C ARG A 207 -16.13 -5.21 -15.79
N VAL A 208 -15.71 -6.45 -16.02
CA VAL A 208 -15.60 -7.47 -14.96
C VAL A 208 -14.45 -7.17 -13.98
N GLY A 209 -13.35 -6.57 -14.45
CA GLY A 209 -12.27 -6.07 -13.60
C GLY A 209 -12.76 -5.03 -12.57
N ASN A 210 -13.59 -4.07 -13.01
CA ASN A 210 -14.21 -3.07 -12.12
C ASN A 210 -15.10 -3.73 -11.05
N VAL A 211 -16.00 -4.65 -11.43
CA VAL A 211 -16.86 -5.35 -10.46
C VAL A 211 -16.03 -6.14 -9.43
N VAL A 212 -14.98 -6.84 -9.87
CA VAL A 212 -14.06 -7.54 -8.96
C VAL A 212 -13.38 -6.56 -8.00
N LEU A 213 -12.87 -5.42 -8.47
CA LEU A 213 -12.20 -4.42 -7.63
C LEU A 213 -13.14 -3.80 -6.59
N ILE A 214 -14.38 -3.44 -6.97
CA ILE A 214 -15.38 -2.90 -6.03
C ILE A 214 -15.72 -3.91 -4.93
N LEU A 215 -15.88 -5.19 -5.29
CA LEU A 215 -16.09 -6.28 -4.33
C LEU A 215 -14.86 -6.57 -3.45
N MET A 216 -13.66 -6.18 -3.90
CA MET A 216 -12.42 -6.29 -3.13
C MET A 216 -12.26 -5.15 -2.12
N ASP A 217 -12.36 -3.90 -2.59
CA ASP A 217 -12.05 -2.70 -1.80
C ASP A 217 -13.02 -2.49 -0.62
N LEU A 218 -14.30 -2.89 -0.76
CA LEU A 218 -15.31 -2.69 0.30
C LEU A 218 -14.94 -3.41 1.61
N ASN A 219 -14.42 -4.63 1.51
CA ASN A 219 -14.08 -5.41 2.70
C ASN A 219 -12.84 -4.87 3.41
N ASP A 220 -11.87 -4.40 2.64
CA ASP A 220 -10.61 -3.84 3.17
C ASP A 220 -10.88 -2.47 3.82
N LEU A 221 -11.77 -1.65 3.23
CA LEU A 221 -12.26 -0.40 3.81
C LEU A 221 -12.90 -0.62 5.19
N VAL A 222 -13.88 -1.52 5.28
CA VAL A 222 -14.58 -1.81 6.55
C VAL A 222 -13.61 -2.38 7.60
N PHE A 223 -12.67 -3.23 7.19
CA PHE A 223 -11.63 -3.80 8.05
C PHE A 223 -10.67 -2.73 8.62
N SER A 224 -10.16 -1.82 7.77
CA SER A 224 -9.26 -0.76 8.22
C SER A 224 -9.97 0.27 9.11
N ILE A 225 -11.25 0.59 8.86
CA ILE A 225 -12.04 1.40 9.79
C ILE A 225 -12.16 0.71 11.16
N ALA A 226 -12.46 -0.60 11.20
CA ALA A 226 -12.51 -1.34 12.46
C ALA A 226 -11.18 -1.30 13.22
N LYS A 227 -10.03 -1.50 12.54
CA LYS A 227 -8.72 -1.37 13.18
C LYS A 227 -8.41 0.06 13.66
N CYS A 228 -8.76 1.10 12.91
CA CYS A 228 -8.64 2.49 13.38
C CYS A 228 -9.43 2.72 14.68
N LEU A 229 -10.68 2.26 14.75
CA LEU A 229 -11.53 2.37 15.95
C LEU A 229 -10.93 1.60 17.15
N LYS A 230 -10.36 0.41 16.92
CA LYS A 230 -9.62 -0.33 17.96
C LYS A 230 -8.45 0.49 18.53
N TYR A 231 -7.58 1.03 17.67
CA TYR A 231 -6.42 1.81 18.14
C TYR A 231 -6.83 3.10 18.87
N MET A 232 -7.96 3.71 18.47
CA MET A 232 -8.62 4.85 19.14
C MET A 232 -9.32 4.49 20.46
N LYS A 233 -9.40 3.21 20.84
CA LYS A 233 -10.13 2.64 22.00
C LYS A 233 -11.66 2.84 21.94
N LEU A 234 -12.24 2.98 20.76
CA LEU A 234 -13.68 3.15 20.56
C LEU A 234 -14.39 1.80 20.44
N GLN A 235 -14.36 1.01 21.52
CA GLN A 235 -14.70 -0.42 21.50
C GLN A 235 -16.10 -0.71 20.91
N SER A 236 -17.16 -0.04 21.37
CA SER A 236 -18.53 -0.30 20.87
C SER A 236 -18.69 -0.05 19.36
N LEU A 237 -17.94 0.90 18.79
CA LEU A 237 -17.92 1.15 17.35
C LEU A 237 -17.02 0.14 16.61
N CYS A 238 -15.92 -0.29 17.24
CA CYS A 238 -15.07 -1.37 16.73
C CYS A 238 -15.85 -2.69 16.64
N ASP A 239 -16.64 -3.04 17.65
CA ASP A 239 -17.45 -4.26 17.69
C ASP A 239 -18.56 -4.24 16.63
N PHE A 240 -19.22 -3.09 16.46
CA PHE A 240 -20.18 -2.88 15.38
C PHE A 240 -19.53 -3.03 13.99
N MET A 241 -18.36 -2.38 13.77
CA MET A 241 -17.65 -2.48 12.49
C MET A 241 -17.03 -3.86 12.25
N PHE A 242 -16.71 -4.62 13.29
CA PHE A 242 -16.34 -6.03 13.19
C PHE A 242 -17.53 -6.89 12.74
N GLY A 243 -18.72 -6.66 13.30
CA GLY A 243 -19.96 -7.28 12.81
C GLY A 243 -20.23 -6.95 11.34
N ALA A 244 -20.11 -5.67 10.97
CA ALA A 244 -20.26 -5.22 9.59
C ALA A 244 -19.22 -5.86 8.64
N PHE A 245 -17.97 -6.01 9.08
CA PHE A 245 -16.90 -6.69 8.33
C PHE A 245 -17.22 -8.17 8.06
N VAL A 246 -17.74 -8.89 9.06
CA VAL A 246 -18.13 -10.31 8.89
C VAL A 246 -19.28 -10.45 7.90
N VAL A 247 -20.29 -9.57 7.98
CA VAL A 247 -21.43 -9.56 7.04
C VAL A 247 -20.99 -9.18 5.63
N SER A 248 -20.21 -8.11 5.46
CA SER A 248 -19.72 -7.70 4.14
C SER A 248 -18.81 -8.76 3.53
N TRP A 249 -18.00 -9.47 4.34
CA TRP A 249 -17.17 -10.59 3.87
C TRP A 249 -18.03 -11.68 3.22
N VAL A 250 -19.04 -12.20 3.90
CA VAL A 250 -19.89 -13.27 3.32
C VAL A 250 -20.59 -12.81 2.03
N LEU A 251 -21.08 -11.57 1.99
CA LEU A 251 -21.76 -11.02 0.82
C LEU A 251 -20.81 -10.76 -0.36
N CYS A 252 -19.69 -10.07 -0.15
CA CYS A 252 -18.79 -9.71 -1.24
C CYS A 252 -17.93 -10.89 -1.68
N ARG A 253 -17.36 -11.63 -0.71
CA ARG A 253 -16.35 -12.69 -0.94
C ARG A 253 -16.97 -14.03 -1.30
N HIS A 254 -18.07 -14.44 -0.66
CA HIS A 254 -18.61 -15.79 -0.83
C HIS A 254 -20.03 -15.83 -1.43
N THR A 255 -20.57 -14.67 -1.82
CA THR A 255 -21.83 -14.58 -2.58
C THR A 255 -21.58 -13.91 -3.94
N ALA A 256 -21.24 -12.63 -3.96
CA ALA A 256 -21.09 -11.85 -5.19
C ALA A 256 -19.86 -12.26 -6.05
N PHE A 257 -18.69 -12.46 -5.43
CA PHE A 257 -17.49 -12.86 -6.19
C PHE A 257 -17.63 -14.26 -6.85
N PRO A 258 -18.19 -15.29 -6.19
CA PRO A 258 -18.57 -16.54 -6.86
C PRO A 258 -19.59 -16.38 -8.00
N MET A 259 -20.55 -15.45 -7.89
CA MET A 259 -21.47 -15.12 -9.01
C MET A 259 -20.72 -14.50 -10.20
N VAL A 260 -19.71 -13.66 -9.96
CA VAL A 260 -18.81 -13.16 -11.01
C VAL A 260 -18.03 -14.33 -11.63
N CYS A 261 -17.41 -15.21 -10.84
CA CYS A 261 -16.72 -16.41 -11.33
C CYS A 261 -17.62 -17.33 -12.16
N TRP A 262 -18.87 -17.54 -11.74
CA TRP A 262 -19.89 -18.25 -12.53
C TRP A 262 -20.15 -17.56 -13.86
N SER A 263 -20.25 -16.22 -13.88
CA SER A 263 -20.41 -15.49 -15.12
C SER A 263 -19.20 -15.58 -16.05
N VAL A 264 -17.97 -15.61 -15.51
CA VAL A 264 -16.76 -15.90 -16.32
C VAL A 264 -16.88 -17.31 -16.91
N TYR A 265 -17.30 -18.31 -16.14
CA TYR A 265 -17.44 -19.69 -16.61
C TYR A 265 -18.50 -19.86 -17.71
N ALA A 266 -19.72 -19.38 -17.46
CA ALA A 266 -20.93 -19.68 -18.22
C ALA A 266 -21.24 -18.65 -19.33
N HIS A 267 -21.10 -17.35 -19.06
CA HIS A 267 -21.61 -16.30 -19.97
C HIS A 267 -20.54 -15.79 -20.95
N SER A 268 -19.27 -15.70 -20.54
CA SER A 268 -18.21 -15.02 -21.30
C SER A 268 -18.11 -15.47 -22.77
N LEU A 269 -17.63 -16.70 -23.03
CA LEU A 269 -17.52 -17.26 -24.38
C LEU A 269 -18.89 -17.49 -25.06
N ALA A 270 -19.98 -17.60 -24.30
CA ALA A 270 -21.32 -17.72 -24.86
C ALA A 270 -21.81 -16.39 -25.49
N ILE A 271 -21.28 -15.25 -25.03
CA ILE A 271 -21.61 -13.91 -25.52
C ILE A 271 -20.55 -13.38 -26.50
N THR A 272 -19.25 -13.60 -26.24
CA THR A 272 -18.17 -13.09 -27.11
C THR A 272 -17.86 -13.99 -28.31
N GLY A 273 -18.15 -15.29 -28.19
CA GLY A 273 -17.59 -16.34 -29.06
C GLY A 273 -16.05 -16.50 -28.92
N PRO A 274 -15.49 -17.60 -29.46
CA PRO A 274 -14.05 -17.87 -29.44
C PRO A 274 -13.33 -17.12 -30.59
N ASN A 275 -13.25 -15.80 -30.49
CA ASN A 275 -12.87 -14.91 -31.59
C ASN A 275 -11.60 -14.09 -31.29
N CYS A 276 -10.93 -13.64 -32.35
CA CYS A 276 -9.83 -12.67 -32.32
C CYS A 276 -10.15 -11.39 -33.12
N PHE A 277 -9.51 -10.28 -32.75
CA PHE A 277 -9.62 -8.97 -33.37
C PHE A 277 -8.25 -8.28 -33.45
N VAL A 278 -8.02 -7.42 -34.43
CA VAL A 278 -6.74 -6.69 -34.64
C VAL A 278 -7.04 -5.19 -34.83
N GLY A 279 -6.13 -4.27 -34.48
CA GLY A 279 -6.37 -2.83 -34.58
C GLY A 279 -7.16 -2.25 -33.39
N SER A 280 -7.42 -0.94 -33.42
CA SER A 280 -8.09 -0.19 -32.33
C SER A 280 -8.99 0.92 -32.89
N GLY A 281 -9.95 1.39 -32.08
CA GLY A 281 -10.94 2.39 -32.48
C GLY A 281 -11.77 1.92 -33.66
N GLU A 282 -12.06 2.81 -34.61
CA GLU A 282 -12.77 2.49 -35.86
C GLU A 282 -12.04 1.49 -36.76
N ASN A 283 -10.73 1.26 -36.53
CA ASN A 283 -9.88 0.38 -37.33
C ASN A 283 -9.78 -1.06 -36.76
N ILE A 284 -10.80 -1.52 -36.03
CA ILE A 284 -10.87 -2.90 -35.52
C ILE A 284 -11.28 -3.87 -36.63
N ILE A 285 -10.42 -4.85 -36.91
CA ILE A 285 -10.64 -5.91 -37.90
C ILE A 285 -10.94 -7.22 -37.17
N GLY A 286 -12.14 -7.76 -37.36
CA GLY A 286 -12.56 -9.08 -36.89
C GLY A 286 -14.07 -9.32 -37.07
N PRO A 287 -14.60 -10.47 -36.61
CA PRO A 287 -13.87 -11.54 -35.95
C PRO A 287 -12.90 -12.28 -36.90
N GLN A 288 -11.81 -12.78 -36.32
CA GLN A 288 -10.85 -13.70 -36.93
C GLN A 288 -10.79 -14.98 -36.09
N GLU A 289 -10.45 -16.10 -36.71
CA GLU A 289 -10.21 -17.36 -35.99
C GLU A 289 -8.95 -17.28 -35.09
N VAL A 290 -8.93 -18.13 -34.06
CA VAL A 290 -7.79 -18.26 -33.14
C VAL A 290 -6.66 -19.02 -33.84
N PRO A 291 -5.41 -18.50 -33.86
CA PRO A 291 -4.28 -19.20 -34.48
C PRO A 291 -4.02 -20.56 -33.83
N ALA A 292 -4.14 -21.64 -34.60
CA ALA A 292 -3.88 -22.99 -34.11
C ALA A 292 -2.38 -23.26 -33.88
N ASP A 293 -1.51 -22.70 -34.72
CA ASP A 293 -0.08 -23.05 -34.80
C ASP A 293 0.82 -22.26 -33.83
N SER A 294 0.27 -21.30 -33.06
CA SER A 294 1.07 -20.43 -32.20
C SER A 294 0.30 -19.87 -31.01
N TYR A 295 0.91 -19.95 -29.82
CA TYR A 295 0.42 -19.35 -28.59
C TYR A 295 0.82 -17.87 -28.40
N PHE A 296 1.49 -17.24 -29.37
CA PHE A 296 2.00 -15.87 -29.22
C PHE A 296 0.89 -14.82 -29.01
N TYR A 297 -0.34 -15.10 -29.49
CA TYR A 297 -1.52 -14.25 -29.25
C TYR A 297 -1.87 -14.10 -27.75
N LEU A 298 -1.34 -14.95 -26.86
CA LEU A 298 -1.50 -14.82 -25.41
C LEU A 298 -0.62 -13.71 -24.81
N LEU A 299 0.43 -13.29 -25.51
CA LEU A 299 1.35 -12.22 -25.10
C LEU A 299 1.16 -10.94 -25.93
N GLU A 300 0.64 -11.05 -27.15
CA GLU A 300 0.47 -9.94 -28.07
C GLU A 300 -0.33 -8.76 -27.46
N PRO A 301 -1.47 -8.95 -26.76
CA PRO A 301 -2.21 -7.87 -26.08
C PRO A 301 -1.44 -7.22 -24.93
N LEU A 302 -0.49 -7.93 -24.30
CA LEU A 302 0.29 -7.44 -23.16
C LEU A 302 1.45 -6.54 -23.61
N ILE A 303 1.92 -6.72 -24.85
CA ILE A 303 3.07 -6.03 -25.44
C ILE A 303 2.61 -4.93 -26.40
N TYR A 304 1.75 -5.24 -27.37
CA TYR A 304 1.39 -4.34 -28.48
C TYR A 304 0.01 -3.71 -28.28
N THR A 305 -0.09 -2.39 -28.44
CA THR A 305 -1.35 -1.62 -28.33
C THR A 305 -2.39 -2.06 -29.37
N ASN A 306 -1.98 -2.18 -30.63
CA ASN A 306 -2.86 -2.52 -31.77
C ASN A 306 -2.81 -4.01 -32.18
N GLY A 307 -2.11 -4.85 -31.41
CA GLY A 307 -1.92 -6.27 -31.72
C GLY A 307 -3.22 -7.08 -31.69
N ARG A 308 -3.15 -8.32 -32.17
CA ARG A 308 -4.23 -9.31 -32.06
C ARG A 308 -4.62 -9.50 -30.60
N ILE A 309 -5.91 -9.34 -30.33
CA ILE A 309 -6.54 -9.70 -29.07
C ILE A 309 -7.54 -10.83 -29.34
N CYS A 310 -7.43 -11.91 -28.57
CA CYS A 310 -8.33 -13.06 -28.65
C CYS A 310 -9.07 -13.24 -27.32
N TYR A 311 -10.17 -13.98 -27.34
CA TYR A 311 -10.79 -14.54 -26.15
C TYR A 311 -11.29 -15.94 -26.45
N ASP A 312 -10.55 -16.95 -25.97
CA ASP A 312 -10.77 -18.37 -26.26
C ASP A 312 -10.94 -19.17 -24.95
N TYR A 313 -11.00 -20.50 -25.07
CA TYR A 313 -11.06 -21.40 -23.90
C TYR A 313 -9.81 -21.30 -23.03
N THR A 314 -8.63 -21.08 -23.60
CA THR A 314 -7.36 -20.89 -22.88
C THR A 314 -7.42 -19.63 -22.02
N ILE A 315 -7.74 -18.48 -22.61
CA ILE A 315 -7.80 -17.19 -21.92
C ILE A 315 -8.92 -17.18 -20.87
N LYS A 316 -10.12 -17.73 -21.18
CA LYS A 316 -11.19 -17.91 -20.20
C LYS A 316 -10.72 -18.74 -19.00
N THR A 317 -10.05 -19.86 -19.26
CA THR A 317 -9.60 -20.79 -18.21
C THR A 317 -8.50 -20.18 -17.35
N LEU A 318 -7.53 -19.48 -17.95
CA LEU A 318 -6.48 -18.78 -17.22
C LEU A 318 -7.07 -17.70 -16.30
N PHE A 319 -7.93 -16.82 -16.84
CA PHE A 319 -8.57 -15.75 -16.07
C PHE A 319 -9.45 -16.30 -14.92
N LEU A 320 -10.28 -17.31 -15.21
CA LEU A 320 -11.10 -17.99 -14.20
C LEU A 320 -10.25 -18.71 -13.14
N SER A 321 -9.14 -19.36 -13.52
CA SER A 321 -8.27 -20.04 -12.56
C SER A 321 -7.61 -19.08 -11.57
N GLY A 322 -7.25 -17.86 -12.01
CA GLY A 322 -6.75 -16.81 -11.13
C GLY A 322 -7.81 -16.35 -10.14
N LEU A 323 -9.05 -16.13 -10.60
CA LEU A 323 -10.17 -15.75 -9.73
C LEU A 323 -10.52 -16.86 -8.72
N LEU A 324 -10.56 -18.13 -9.14
CA LEU A 324 -10.80 -19.27 -8.24
C LEU A 324 -9.64 -19.52 -7.26
N PHE A 325 -8.40 -19.18 -7.64
CA PHE A 325 -7.27 -19.17 -6.71
C PHE A 325 -7.43 -18.08 -5.64
N LEU A 326 -7.90 -16.88 -6.01
CA LEU A 326 -8.26 -15.85 -5.03
C LEU A 326 -9.39 -16.32 -4.11
N GLU A 327 -10.43 -16.99 -4.63
CA GLU A 327 -11.50 -17.58 -3.80
C GLU A 327 -10.94 -18.59 -2.78
N ALA A 328 -10.03 -19.47 -3.20
CA ALA A 328 -9.39 -20.43 -2.30
C ALA A 328 -8.61 -19.74 -1.15
N LEU A 329 -7.92 -18.62 -1.41
CA LEU A 329 -7.28 -17.83 -0.36
C LEU A 329 -8.30 -17.12 0.54
N MET A 330 -9.40 -16.61 -0.04
CA MET A 330 -10.47 -15.96 0.72
C MET A 330 -11.21 -16.94 1.62
N LEU A 331 -11.37 -18.21 1.22
CA LEU A 331 -11.86 -19.29 2.09
C LEU A 331 -10.88 -19.60 3.25
N VAL A 332 -9.57 -19.57 3.01
CA VAL A 332 -8.55 -19.74 4.08
C VAL A 332 -8.64 -18.62 5.12
N TRP A 333 -8.80 -17.35 4.69
CA TRP A 333 -9.01 -16.24 5.62
C TRP A 333 -10.39 -16.30 6.30
N PHE A 334 -11.45 -16.74 5.60
CA PHE A 334 -12.77 -16.93 6.20
C PHE A 334 -12.76 -17.94 7.35
N VAL A 335 -12.00 -19.04 7.24
CA VAL A 335 -11.78 -19.98 8.35
C VAL A 335 -11.09 -19.32 9.56
N MET A 336 -10.25 -18.30 9.34
CA MET A 336 -9.68 -17.50 10.44
C MET A 336 -10.72 -16.54 11.05
N ILE A 337 -11.54 -15.90 10.22
CA ILE A 337 -12.63 -15.01 10.66
C ILE A 337 -13.66 -15.78 11.48
N VAL A 338 -14.09 -16.97 11.04
CA VAL A 338 -15.02 -17.84 11.79
C VAL A 338 -14.42 -18.26 13.14
N LYS A 339 -13.12 -18.60 13.20
CA LYS A 339 -12.43 -18.88 14.47
C LYS A 339 -12.38 -17.66 15.40
N LEU A 340 -12.22 -16.45 14.86
CA LEU A 340 -12.25 -15.21 15.62
C LEU A 340 -13.67 -14.90 16.15
N VAL A 341 -14.71 -15.05 15.33
CA VAL A 341 -16.11 -14.89 15.76
C VAL A 341 -16.46 -15.90 16.86
N ILE A 342 -16.07 -17.17 16.73
CA ILE A 342 -16.27 -18.18 17.78
C ILE A 342 -15.53 -17.83 19.08
N ARG A 343 -14.36 -17.19 19.02
CA ARG A 343 -13.65 -16.68 20.22
C ARG A 343 -14.43 -15.53 20.88
N VAL A 344 -14.90 -14.56 20.10
CA VAL A 344 -15.66 -13.40 20.61
C VAL A 344 -16.97 -13.84 21.25
N LEU A 345 -17.71 -14.75 20.60
CA LEU A 345 -18.95 -15.32 21.16
C LEU A 345 -18.74 -16.18 22.43
N ARG A 346 -17.49 -16.57 22.73
CA ARG A 346 -17.09 -17.24 23.99
C ARG A 346 -16.57 -16.27 25.06
N GLY A 347 -16.72 -14.96 24.86
CA GLY A 347 -16.26 -13.92 25.79
C GLY A 347 -14.78 -13.56 25.67
N GLY A 348 -14.09 -13.98 24.62
CA GLY A 348 -12.72 -13.55 24.33
C GLY A 348 -12.66 -12.23 23.54
N ASN A 349 -11.50 -11.57 23.55
CA ASN A 349 -11.30 -10.32 22.79
C ASN A 349 -11.30 -10.57 21.26
N ALA A 350 -11.66 -9.53 20.49
CA ALA A 350 -11.61 -9.49 19.03
C ALA A 350 -10.15 -9.31 18.50
N GLU A 351 -9.26 -10.19 18.95
CA GLU A 351 -7.82 -10.18 18.66
C GLU A 351 -7.52 -10.86 17.31
N ASP A 352 -7.07 -10.09 16.31
CA ASP A 352 -6.61 -10.60 15.02
C ASP A 352 -5.31 -11.41 15.20
N THR A 353 -5.42 -12.75 15.17
CA THR A 353 -4.33 -13.72 15.39
C THR A 353 -3.16 -13.64 14.40
N ARG A 354 -3.34 -12.89 13.31
CA ARG A 354 -2.26 -12.56 12.38
C ARG A 354 -1.30 -11.50 12.96
N SER A 355 -1.83 -10.60 13.77
CA SER A 355 -1.12 -9.46 14.37
C SER A 355 -0.55 -9.72 15.77
N ASP A 356 -0.57 -10.97 16.28
CA ASP A 356 0.15 -11.32 17.51
C ASP A 356 1.66 -11.08 17.31
N ASN A 357 2.12 -9.94 17.84
CA ASN A 357 3.47 -9.32 17.88
C ASN A 357 3.40 -7.79 17.67
N GLU A 358 2.28 -7.22 17.18
CA GLU A 358 2.21 -5.80 16.77
C GLU A 358 2.26 -4.77 17.92
N GLU A 359 2.09 -5.16 19.18
CA GLU A 359 2.19 -4.26 20.35
C GLU A 359 3.44 -4.49 21.22
N GLU A 360 3.81 -5.75 21.51
CA GLU A 360 4.96 -6.10 22.39
C GLU A 360 6.32 -5.62 21.84
N GLU A 361 6.52 -5.69 20.52
CA GLU A 361 7.81 -5.39 19.86
C GLU A 361 8.24 -3.93 20.00
N TYR A 362 7.29 -3.00 20.15
CA TYR A 362 7.61 -1.57 20.33
C TYR A 362 8.08 -1.21 21.74
N GLU A 363 8.00 -2.11 22.72
CA GLU A 363 8.64 -1.91 24.03
C GLU A 363 10.11 -2.36 24.01
N GLU A 364 10.49 -3.33 23.17
CA GLU A 364 11.90 -3.72 22.96
C GLU A 364 12.69 -2.68 22.14
N ASP A 365 12.06 -2.08 21.12
CA ASP A 365 12.70 -1.06 20.24
C ASP A 365 12.76 0.36 20.88
N LEU A 366 12.27 0.53 22.10
CA LEU A 366 12.51 1.76 22.87
C LEU A 366 13.96 1.78 23.38
N PRO A 367 14.70 2.91 23.26
CA PRO A 367 16.03 3.00 23.84
C PRO A 367 15.91 2.83 25.36
N ILE A 368 16.53 1.77 25.88
CA ILE A 368 16.59 1.47 27.31
C ILE A 368 16.98 2.75 28.04
N LYS A 369 16.12 3.20 28.97
CA LYS A 369 16.49 4.23 29.95
C LYS A 369 17.57 3.65 30.85
N VAL A 370 18.82 3.81 30.45
CA VAL A 370 19.96 3.63 31.32
C VAL A 370 19.97 4.80 32.29
N GLU A 371 19.21 4.66 33.38
CA GLU A 371 19.39 5.50 34.56
C GLU A 371 20.77 5.20 35.12
N VAL A 372 21.75 6.00 34.70
CA VAL A 372 23.13 5.96 35.22
C VAL A 372 23.09 6.46 36.65
N ASP A 373 22.89 5.51 37.54
CA ASP A 373 22.83 5.67 38.99
C ASP A 373 24.18 6.21 39.51
N ALA A 374 24.28 7.54 39.56
CA ALA A 374 25.55 8.26 39.67
C ALA A 374 26.32 7.97 40.97
N GLU A 375 25.64 7.42 41.97
CA GLU A 375 26.21 7.06 43.28
C GLU A 375 26.98 5.73 43.26
N LYS A 376 26.89 4.91 42.19
CA LYS A 376 27.61 3.63 42.07
C LYS A 376 29.00 3.73 41.45
N LEU A 377 29.47 4.92 41.09
CA LEU A 377 30.83 5.16 40.57
C LEU A 377 31.90 5.12 41.68
N GLN A 378 32.22 3.92 42.17
CA GLN A 378 33.35 3.70 43.08
C GLN A 378 34.68 3.87 42.34
N PHE A 379 35.29 5.05 42.45
CA PHE A 379 36.65 5.29 41.95
C PHE A 379 37.69 4.45 42.72
N PRO A 380 38.61 3.73 42.04
CA PRO A 380 39.60 2.89 42.70
C PRO A 380 40.64 3.73 43.47
N LYS A 381 41.08 3.20 44.62
CA LYS A 381 42.06 3.86 45.50
C LYS A 381 43.47 3.88 44.86
N LYS A 382 44.21 4.96 45.13
CA LYS A 382 45.65 5.08 44.78
C LYS A 382 46.50 4.02 45.50
N TYR A 383 47.55 3.56 44.83
CA TYR A 383 48.74 2.96 45.44
C TYR A 383 49.98 3.86 45.18
N PRO A 384 51.08 3.72 45.96
CA PRO A 384 52.11 4.75 46.09
C PRO A 384 53.28 4.67 45.08
N SER A 385 54.19 5.62 45.21
CA SER A 385 55.27 5.99 44.27
C SER A 385 56.54 5.14 44.30
N GLY A 386 57.27 5.10 43.18
CA GLY A 386 58.72 4.80 43.17
C GLY A 386 59.41 5.00 41.79
N GLY A 387 60.59 5.64 41.78
CA GLY A 387 61.62 5.41 40.72
C GLY A 387 61.85 6.46 39.61
N ARG A 388 62.71 7.45 39.91
CA ARG A 388 63.66 8.24 39.05
C ARG A 388 63.77 8.01 37.51
N GLY A 389 63.98 9.13 36.79
CA GLY A 389 64.73 9.23 35.51
C GLY A 389 63.96 9.95 34.36
N THR A 390 64.19 11.23 34.04
CA THR A 390 65.13 11.77 33.01
C THR A 390 64.97 11.13 31.61
N THR A 391 64.69 11.85 30.50
CA THR A 391 64.91 13.29 30.20
C THR A 391 64.04 13.83 29.05
N SER A 392 63.54 15.10 29.17
CA SER A 392 63.44 16.22 28.17
C SER A 392 62.89 16.02 26.72
N VAL A 393 62.37 16.99 25.92
CA VAL A 393 61.87 18.41 25.91
C VAL A 393 61.38 18.67 24.45
N PHE A 394 60.51 19.58 23.97
CA PHE A 394 59.74 20.77 24.42
C PHE A 394 58.28 20.39 24.84
N GLN A 395 57.28 21.22 25.22
CA GLN A 395 56.80 22.61 24.96
C GLN A 395 55.93 22.77 23.67
N SER A 396 54.81 23.51 23.63
CA SER A 396 54.33 24.59 24.55
C SER A 396 52.79 24.70 24.74
N ALA A 397 52.40 25.60 25.65
CA ALA A 397 51.09 26.07 26.16
C ALA A 397 49.99 26.41 25.11
N ARG A 398 48.71 26.72 25.41
CA ARG A 398 47.89 27.13 26.62
C ARG A 398 46.39 26.84 26.24
N VAL A 399 45.33 26.76 27.08
CA VAL A 399 44.78 27.62 28.16
C VAL A 399 43.91 26.76 29.13
N THR A 400 43.54 27.31 30.29
CA THR A 400 42.90 26.73 31.50
C THR A 400 41.44 26.22 31.42
N ASN A 401 41.12 25.23 32.28
CA ASN A 401 39.77 24.90 32.77
C ASN A 401 39.28 25.86 33.87
N ILE A 402 37.95 26.00 34.00
CA ILE A 402 37.15 26.24 35.25
C ILE A 402 35.70 25.88 34.86
N SER A 403 35.06 24.86 35.43
CA SER A 403 34.59 24.66 36.81
C SER A 403 33.31 25.43 37.16
N LYS A 404 32.23 24.66 37.38
CA LYS A 404 31.24 24.70 38.48
C LYS A 404 31.07 25.99 39.32
N ASP A 405 29.87 26.32 39.82
CA ASP A 405 28.93 25.34 40.43
C ASP A 405 27.45 25.75 40.44
N ARG A 406 26.57 24.83 40.89
CA ARG A 406 25.11 24.96 40.89
C ARG A 406 24.53 24.96 42.32
N LYS A 407 24.01 26.10 42.79
CA LYS A 407 23.11 26.21 43.95
C LYS A 407 22.04 27.29 43.64
N GLY A 408 20.75 27.12 43.90
CA GLY A 408 20.04 25.99 44.50
C GLY A 408 19.41 26.32 45.85
N CYS A 409 18.31 27.06 45.84
CA CYS A 409 17.31 27.03 46.92
C CYS A 409 15.92 27.41 46.37
N LEU A 410 14.91 27.27 47.23
CA LEU A 410 13.49 27.30 46.94
C LEU A 410 12.89 28.73 46.89
N ASP A 411 11.71 28.79 46.27
CA ASP A 411 10.45 29.29 46.85
C ASP A 411 9.75 30.52 46.21
N ARG A 412 8.43 30.42 46.32
CA ARG A 412 7.31 31.37 46.17
C ARG A 412 7.52 32.83 45.71
N ILE A 413 6.62 33.20 44.78
CA ILE A 413 5.73 34.37 44.80
C ILE A 413 6.40 35.72 45.10
N GLY A 414 6.62 36.50 44.04
CA GLY A 414 6.86 37.94 44.18
C GLY A 414 5.56 38.72 44.34
N CYS A 415 5.55 39.69 45.26
CA CYS A 415 4.66 40.84 45.22
C CYS A 415 5.40 42.08 45.77
N GLU A 416 5.50 43.10 44.91
CA GLU A 416 5.78 44.52 45.11
C GLU A 416 6.82 45.03 46.13
N GLN A 417 7.61 46.00 45.66
CA GLN A 417 8.35 46.93 46.50
C GLN A 417 7.40 48.04 47.02
N ARG A 418 7.59 48.48 48.27
CA ARG A 418 7.56 49.91 48.59
C ARG A 418 8.42 50.24 49.81
N ILE A 419 8.87 51.49 49.87
CA ILE A 419 9.88 52.01 50.79
C ILE A 419 9.27 53.18 51.56
N SER A 420 9.82 53.45 52.76
CA SER A 420 9.68 54.68 53.57
C SER A 420 8.46 54.82 54.49
N ARG A 421 8.78 54.71 55.79
CA ARG A 421 8.25 55.47 56.95
C ARG A 421 6.74 55.44 57.19
#